data_AF-A0A5C6XEB2-F1
#
_entry.id   AF-A0A5C6XEB2-F1
#
_cell.length_a   1.000
_cell.length_b   1.000
_cell.length_c   1.000
_cell.angle_alpha   90.00
_cell.angle_beta   90.00
_cell.angle_gamma   90.00
#
_symmetry.space_group_name_H-M   'P 1'
#
loop_
_entity.id
_entity.type
_entity.pdbx_description
1 polymer ?
#
loop_
_entity_poly.entity_id
_entity_poly.type
_entity_poly.pdbx_seq_one_letter_code
_entity_poly.pdbx_strand_id
1 'polypeptide(L)' 'MDEKEKAAVVAICQKQGVSAVDAWARGAVLVVKPEVGAALPSAEVLRELAVVLADRGHRYVTLDLAGWAVEGEG' A
#
# COMPACT_ATOMS: atom_id res chain seq x y z
N MET A 1 0.30 5.90 13.72
CA MET A 1 0.40 6.72 12.52
C MET A 1 -0.63 7.82 12.62
N ASP A 2 -0.21 9.06 12.42
CA ASP A 2 -1.13 10.21 12.38
C ASP A 2 -1.74 10.41 10.97
N GLU A 3 -2.70 11.32 10.85
CA GLU A 3 -3.40 11.56 9.57
C GLU A 3 -2.49 12.15 8.48
N LYS A 4 -1.46 12.92 8.84
CA LYS A 4 -0.52 13.50 7.87
C LYS A 4 0.40 12.42 7.31
N GLU A 5 0.91 11.56 8.18
CA GLU A 5 1.74 10.41 7.81
C GLU A 5 0.94 9.42 6.95
N LYS A 6 -0.32 9.13 7.32
CA LYS A 6 -1.24 8.33 6.50
C LYS A 6 -1.40 8.90 5.09
N ALA A 7 -1.74 10.18 4.97
CA ALA A 7 -1.92 10.82 3.68
C ALA A 7 -0.64 10.81 2.83
N ALA A 8 0.52 10.98 3.46
CA ALA A 8 1.82 10.89 2.79
C ALA A 8 2.10 9.48 2.24
N VAL A 9 1.81 8.44 3.02
CA VAL A 9 1.97 7.04 2.58
C VAL A 9 1.05 6.74 1.39
N VAL A 10 -0.22 7.13 1.47
CA VAL A 10 -1.19 6.93 0.37
C VAL A 10 -0.72 7.63 -0.90
N ALA A 11 -0.27 8.88 -0.80
CA ALA A 11 0.26 9.64 -1.94
C ALA A 11 1.51 8.99 -2.55
N ILE A 12 2.41 8.42 -1.73
CA ILE A 12 3.57 7.66 -2.22
C ILE A 12 3.12 6.43 -2.99
N CYS A 13 2.19 5.66 -2.45
CA CYS A 13 1.66 4.47 -3.11
C CYS A 13 1.06 4.81 -4.48
N GLN A 14 0.21 5.84 -4.54
CA GLN A 14 -0.43 6.30 -5.78
C GLN A 14 0.60 6.77 -6.82
N LYS A 15 1.63 7.50 -6.39
CA LYS A 15 2.72 7.95 -7.27
C LYS A 15 3.50 6.78 -7.87
N GLN A 16 3.64 5.67 -7.15
CA GLN A 16 4.32 4.47 -7.62
C GLN A 16 3.41 3.52 -8.44
N GLY A 17 2.16 3.90 -8.68
CA GLY A 17 1.21 3.07 -9.44
C GLY A 17 0.48 2.02 -8.60
N VAL A 18 0.47 2.17 -7.27
CA VAL A 18 -0.39 1.39 -6.38
C VAL A 18 -1.60 2.24 -6.01
N SER A 19 -2.80 1.84 -6.47
CA SER A 19 -4.07 2.51 -6.15
C SER A 19 -4.46 2.35 -4.68
N ALA A 20 -3.74 2.98 -3.76
CA ALA A 20 -4.03 2.94 -2.34
C ALA A 20 -5.15 3.93 -1.96
N VAL A 21 -6.06 3.47 -1.09
CA VAL A 21 -7.15 4.27 -0.52
C VAL A 21 -6.98 4.50 0.99
N ASP A 22 -6.22 3.65 1.66
CA ASP A 22 -5.93 3.80 3.09
C ASP A 22 -4.58 3.19 3.45
N ALA A 23 -4.02 3.61 4.59
CA ALA A 23 -2.87 2.98 5.22
C ALA A 23 -2.99 3.08 6.75
N TRP A 24 -2.55 2.05 7.46
CA TRP A 24 -2.46 2.05 8.92
C TRP A 24 -1.25 1.24 9.40
N ALA A 25 -0.84 1.50 10.65
CA ALA A 25 0.17 0.69 11.31
C ALA A 25 -0.49 -0.44 12.10
N ARG A 26 0.03 -1.66 11.96
CA ARG A 26 -0.29 -2.83 12.79
C ARG A 26 0.99 -3.31 13.45
N GLY A 27 1.29 -2.76 14.63
CA GLY A 27 2.59 -2.97 15.28
C GLY A 27 3.72 -2.39 14.43
N ALA A 28 4.69 -3.23 14.04
CA ALA A 28 5.81 -2.83 13.19
C ALA A 28 5.51 -2.88 11.67
N VAL A 29 4.31 -3.30 11.29
CA VAL A 29 3.91 -3.48 9.88
C VAL A 29 3.06 -2.31 9.42
N LEU A 30 3.47 -1.67 8.33
CA LEU A 30 2.64 -0.74 7.57
C LEU A 30 1.72 -1.55 6.66
N VAL A 31 0.42 -1.41 6.86
CA VAL A 31 -0.61 -2.03 6.04
C VAL A 31 -1.15 -0.98 5.09
N VAL A 32 -1.13 -1.28 3.80
CA VAL A 32 -1.67 -0.42 2.74
C VAL A 32 -2.92 -1.11 2.19
N LYS A 33 -4.04 -0.39 2.18
CA LYS A 33 -5.29 -0.87 1.58
C LYS A 33 -5.41 -0.32 0.16
N PRO A 34 -5.37 -1.20 -0.84
CA PRO A 34 -5.66 -0.83 -2.22
C PRO A 34 -7.16 -0.62 -2.45
N GLU A 35 -7.47 0.08 -3.54
CA GLU A 35 -8.79 0.19 -4.11
C GLU A 35 -9.30 -1.18 -4.56
N VAL A 36 -10.59 -1.44 -4.35
CA VAL A 36 -11.24 -2.67 -4.79
C VAL A 36 -11.25 -2.72 -6.31
N GLY A 37 -10.93 -3.88 -6.90
CA GLY A 37 -10.93 -4.05 -8.36
C GLY A 37 -9.72 -3.42 -9.08
N ALA A 38 -8.77 -2.80 -8.35
CA ALA A 38 -7.54 -2.31 -8.96
C ALA A 38 -6.69 -3.46 -9.55
N ALA A 39 -5.83 -3.14 -10.52
CA ALA A 39 -4.87 -4.10 -11.07
C ALA A 39 -3.73 -4.35 -10.07
N LEU A 40 -3.25 -5.60 -9.98
CA LEU A 40 -2.18 -5.96 -9.05
C LEU A 40 -0.90 -5.24 -9.49
N PRO A 41 -0.20 -4.53 -8.58
CA PRO A 41 1.04 -3.87 -8.95
C PRO A 41 2.07 -4.94 -9.35
N SER A 42 2.91 -4.61 -10.33
CA SER A 42 4.00 -5.52 -10.71
C SER A 42 4.98 -5.71 -9.56
N ALA A 43 5.72 -6.83 -9.57
CA ALA A 43 6.76 -7.08 -8.57
C ALA A 43 7.82 -5.96 -8.52
N GLU A 44 8.09 -5.31 -9.66
CA GLU A 44 9.00 -4.17 -9.77
C GLU A 44 8.44 -2.95 -9.01
N VAL A 45 7.17 -2.59 -9.24
CA VAL A 45 6.48 -1.51 -8.52
C VAL A 45 6.48 -1.78 -7.01
N LEU A 46 6.17 -3.02 -6.59
CA LEU A 46 6.18 -3.38 -5.17
C LEU A 46 7.57 -3.27 -4.55
N ARG A 47 8.61 -3.64 -5.29
CA ARG A 47 10.01 -3.54 -4.85
C ARG A 47 10.42 -2.08 -4.65
N GLU A 48 10.13 -1.22 -5.63
CA GLU A 48 10.44 0.21 -5.53
C GLU A 48 9.66 0.88 -4.39
N LEU A 49 8.38 0.56 -4.25
CA LEU A 49 7.55 1.06 -3.16
C LEU A 49 8.12 0.65 -1.79
N ALA A 50 8.55 -0.60 -1.65
CA ALA A 50 9.16 -1.09 -0.41
C ALA A 50 10.45 -0.33 -0.06
N VAL A 51 11.30 -0.01 -1.04
CA VAL A 51 12.51 0.80 -0.83
C VAL A 51 12.15 2.21 -0.36
N VAL A 52 11.22 2.87 -1.04
CA VAL A 52 10.82 4.24 -0.69
C VAL A 52 10.19 4.33 0.70
N LEU A 53 9.38 3.35 1.08
CA LEU A 53 8.77 3.31 2.41
C LEU A 53 9.79 2.92 3.50
N ALA A 54 10.79 2.09 3.18
CA ALA A 54 11.87 1.75 4.08
C ALA A 54 12.76 2.98 4.42
N ASP A 55 13.04 3.84 3.43
CA ASP A 55 13.77 5.10 3.65
C ASP A 55 13.05 6.07 4.60
N ARG A 56 11.73 5.88 4.77
CA ARG A 56 10.90 6.64 5.72
C ARG A 56 10.72 5.94 7.06
N GLY A 57 11.35 4.78 7.26
CA GLY A 57 11.33 4.01 8.52
C GLY A 57 10.34 2.84 8.54
N HIS A 58 9.58 2.59 7.48
CA HIS A 58 8.63 1.48 7.42
C HIS A 58 9.33 0.20 6.91
N ARG A 59 9.87 -0.61 7.83
CA ARG A 59 10.63 -1.83 7.48
C ARG A 59 9.78 -2.96 6.92
N TYR A 60 8.54 -3.10 7.38
CA TYR A 60 7.63 -4.13 6.95
C TYR A 60 6.41 -3.46 6.33
N VAL A 61 6.15 -3.74 5.06
CA VAL A 61 5.02 -3.20 4.31
C VAL A 61 4.22 -4.38 3.76
N THR A 62 2.90 -4.32 3.86
CA THR A 62 1.99 -5.34 3.32
C THR A 62 0.78 -4.70 2.67
N LEU A 63 0.20 -5.40 1.69
CA LEU A 63 -1.06 -5.01 1.07
C LEU A 63 -2.20 -5.78 1.73
N ASP A 64 -3.24 -5.06 2.16
CA ASP A 64 -4.48 -5.67 2.62
C ASP A 64 -5.33 -6.09 1.41
N LEU A 65 -5.14 -7.34 0.98
CA LEU A 65 -5.88 -7.91 -0.14
C LEU A 65 -7.27 -8.44 0.24
N ALA A 66 -7.72 -8.29 1.49
CA ALA A 66 -9.02 -8.81 1.92
C ALA A 66 -10.20 -8.23 1.12
N GLY A 67 -10.07 -6.97 0.65
CA GLY A 67 -11.04 -6.33 -0.26
C GLY A 67 -10.73 -6.51 -1.75
N TRP A 68 -9.58 -7.09 -2.11
CA TRP A 68 -9.15 -7.26 -3.49
C TRP A 68 -9.90 -8.39 -4.21
N ALA A 69 -10.13 -9.49 -3.49
CA ALA A 69 -10.60 -10.76 -4.07
C ALA A 69 -12.06 -10.76 -4.56
N VAL A 70 -12.80 -9.66 -4.41
CA VAL A 70 -14.27 -9.65 -4.63
C VAL A 70 -14.65 -9.51 -6.12
N GLU A 71 -13.72 -9.19 -7.03
CA GLU A 71 -14.02 -9.03 -8.47
C GLU A 71 -13.08 -9.85 -9.39
N GLY A 72 -12.55 -10.98 -8.91
CA GLY A 72 -11.82 -11.94 -9.75
C GLY A 72 -12.71 -13.01 -10.42
N GLU A 73 -13.99 -13.05 -10.07
CA GLU A 73 -14.98 -14.01 -10.60
C GLU A 73 -16.18 -13.23 -11.16
N GLY A 74 -16.11 -12.88 -12.45
CA GLY A 74 -17.19 -12.27 -13.22
C GLY A 74 -17.03 -12.52 -14.71
#